data_AF-A0A1B6AQ50-F1
#
_entry.id   AF-A0A1B6AQ50-F1
#
_cell.length_a   1.000
_cell.length_b   1.000
_cell.length_c   1.000
_cell.angle_alpha   90.00
_cell.angle_beta   90.00
_cell.angle_gamma   90.00
#
_symmetry.space_group_name_H-M   'P 1'
#
loop_
_entity.id
_entity.type
_entity.pdbx_description
1 polymer ?
#
loop_
_entity_poly.entity_id
_entity_poly.type
_entity_poly.pdbx_seq_one_letter_code
_entity_poly.pdbx_strand_id
1 'polypeptide(L)'
;MRKSVKSLGVGAAALVLTAFLPTTANAATLQPSCGTTGANGNLRVENFGGATSHIKVSMTTYDTLADGKNPAIRLLTKNVNGKVKYWSWHVGKGGKGSWGNWKTYANEDSGIFDVGVQIARFDGGHLVNSCTDWS
;
A
#
# COMPACT_ATOMS: atom_id res chain seq x y z
N MET A 1 -47.29 23.69 -65.46
CA MET A 1 -45.83 23.77 -65.26
C MET A 1 -45.54 23.79 -63.76
N ARG A 2 -44.65 22.89 -63.32
CA ARG A 2 -44.24 22.65 -61.92
C ARG A 2 -43.52 23.86 -61.31
N LYS A 3 -43.58 24.00 -59.98
CA LYS A 3 -42.40 24.33 -59.15
C LYS A 3 -42.68 24.03 -57.67
N SER A 4 -42.14 22.90 -57.22
CA SER A 4 -41.85 22.58 -55.81
C SER A 4 -40.47 23.13 -55.45
N VAL A 5 -40.29 23.77 -54.29
CA VAL A 5 -38.99 23.89 -53.57
C VAL A 5 -39.33 24.13 -52.09
N LYS A 6 -39.34 23.09 -51.23
CA LYS A 6 -38.25 22.56 -50.40
C LYS A 6 -37.76 23.52 -49.29
N SER A 7 -38.16 23.17 -48.07
CA SER A 7 -37.63 23.53 -46.76
C SER A 7 -36.11 23.39 -46.67
N LEU A 8 -35.45 24.38 -46.07
CA LEU A 8 -34.05 24.33 -45.64
C LEU A 8 -33.99 24.63 -44.14
N GLY A 9 -33.81 23.57 -43.36
CA GLY A 9 -33.43 23.66 -41.96
C GLY A 9 -31.96 24.08 -41.86
N VAL A 10 -31.67 24.94 -40.88
CA VAL A 10 -30.30 25.26 -40.49
C VAL A 10 -30.08 24.64 -39.11
N GLY A 11 -29.49 23.44 -39.09
CA GLY A 11 -28.98 22.84 -37.88
C GLY A 11 -27.68 23.52 -37.48
N ALA A 12 -27.66 24.19 -36.33
CA ALA A 12 -26.44 24.68 -35.72
C ALA A 12 -25.71 23.49 -35.05
N ALA A 13 -24.62 23.04 -35.65
CA ALA A 13 -23.71 22.08 -35.02
C ALA A 13 -22.85 22.81 -33.99
N ALA A 14 -23.17 22.65 -32.70
CA ALA A 14 -22.32 23.10 -31.62
C ALA A 14 -21.16 22.09 -31.43
N LEU A 15 -19.96 22.47 -31.86
CA LEU A 15 -18.72 21.77 -31.52
C LEU A 15 -18.40 22.02 -30.05
N VAL A 16 -18.79 21.08 -29.19
CA VAL A 16 -18.40 21.08 -27.77
C VAL A 16 -16.94 20.63 -27.68
N LEU A 17 -16.03 21.59 -27.50
CA LEU A 17 -14.63 21.33 -27.22
C LEU A 17 -14.50 20.84 -25.78
N THR A 18 -14.48 19.53 -25.57
CA THR A 18 -14.18 18.94 -24.26
C THR A 18 -12.71 19.17 -23.93
N ALA A 19 -12.42 20.14 -23.07
CA ALA A 19 -11.10 20.34 -22.50
C ALA A 19 -10.75 19.13 -21.62
N PHE A 20 -9.83 18.29 -22.09
CA PHE A 20 -9.20 17.28 -21.24
C PHE A 20 -8.26 17.99 -20.26
N LEU A 21 -8.75 18.25 -19.05
CA LEU A 21 -7.86 18.65 -17.96
C LEU A 21 -7.05 17.41 -17.55
N PRO A 22 -5.70 17.48 -17.54
CA PRO A 22 -4.90 16.39 -17.01
C PRO A 22 -5.21 16.25 -15.52
N THR A 23 -5.79 15.12 -15.12
CA THR A 23 -5.92 14.77 -13.70
C THR A 23 -4.53 14.50 -13.15
N THR A 24 -4.09 15.26 -12.15
CA THR A 24 -2.86 14.96 -11.43
C THR A 24 -3.07 13.67 -10.63
N ALA A 25 -2.29 12.63 -10.93
CA ALA A 25 -2.21 11.44 -10.08
C ALA A 25 -1.51 11.86 -8.78
N ASN A 26 -2.27 12.01 -7.70
CA ASN A 26 -1.71 12.34 -6.39
C ASN A 26 -1.14 11.06 -5.76
N ALA A 27 0.17 11.04 -5.49
CA ALA A 27 0.79 9.94 -4.78
C ALA A 27 0.31 9.92 -3.33
N ALA A 28 -0.26 8.80 -2.89
CA ALA A 28 -0.84 8.67 -1.56
C ALA A 28 0.21 8.22 -0.53
N THR A 29 -0.08 8.46 0.76
CA THR A 29 0.65 7.78 1.85
C THR A 29 -0.14 6.52 2.20
N LEU A 30 0.50 5.36 2.06
CA LEU A 30 -0.07 4.10 2.53
C LEU A 30 0.37 3.86 3.97
N GLN A 31 -0.57 3.46 4.82
CA GLN A 31 -0.28 3.18 6.23
C GLN A 31 -0.97 1.91 6.75
N PRO A 32 -0.73 0.72 6.15
CA PRO A 32 -1.33 -0.52 6.62
C PRO A 32 -0.86 -0.83 8.04
N SER A 33 -1.77 -1.38 8.85
CA SER A 33 -1.51 -1.64 10.26
C SER A 33 -2.34 -2.81 10.76
N CYS A 34 -1.78 -3.59 11.67
CA CYS A 34 -2.55 -4.63 12.33
C CYS A 34 -2.01 -4.94 13.73
N GLY A 35 -2.85 -5.59 14.52
CA GLY A 35 -2.52 -6.08 15.85
C GLY A 35 -2.84 -7.56 15.98
N THR A 36 -2.03 -8.26 16.75
CA THR A 36 -2.29 -9.63 17.20
C THR A 36 -2.04 -9.71 18.70
N THR A 37 -2.44 -10.81 19.35
CA THR A 37 -2.22 -10.99 20.79
C THR A 37 -0.75 -10.78 21.14
N GLY A 38 -0.43 -9.69 21.85
CA GLY A 38 0.92 -9.38 22.31
C GLY A 38 1.75 -8.46 21.42
N ALA A 39 1.31 -8.12 20.21
CA ALA A 39 2.07 -7.25 19.30
C ALA A 39 1.17 -6.38 18.42
N ASN A 40 1.50 -5.10 18.34
CA ASN A 40 0.91 -4.16 17.39
C ASN A 40 2.00 -3.62 16.45
N GLY A 41 1.61 -3.19 15.26
CA GLY A 41 2.54 -2.47 14.40
C GLY A 41 1.87 -1.81 13.21
N ASN A 42 2.63 -0.92 12.58
CA ASN A 42 2.23 -0.25 11.36
C ASN A 42 3.43 -0.10 10.43
N LEU A 43 3.09 0.11 9.17
CA LEU A 43 4.02 0.38 8.11
C LEU A 43 3.58 1.68 7.44
N ARG A 44 4.53 2.52 7.02
CA ARG A 44 4.26 3.77 6.31
C ARG A 44 5.10 3.83 5.04
N VAL A 45 4.44 4.05 3.91
CA VAL A 45 5.05 4.31 2.60
C VAL A 45 4.56 5.67 2.11
N GLU A 46 5.49 6.58 1.88
CA GLU A 46 5.18 7.91 1.35
C GLU A 46 5.30 7.92 -0.16
N ASN A 47 4.49 8.75 -0.81
CA ASN A 47 4.48 8.95 -2.26
C ASN A 47 4.25 7.65 -3.07
N PHE A 48 3.34 6.79 -2.59
CA PHE A 48 2.91 5.63 -3.36
C PHE A 48 1.78 6.03 -4.32
N GLY A 49 2.14 6.21 -5.59
CA GLY A 49 1.21 6.66 -6.65
C GLY A 49 0.79 5.56 -7.63
N GLY A 50 1.15 4.30 -7.37
CA GLY A 50 0.92 3.16 -8.27
C GLY A 50 2.19 2.34 -8.49
N ALA A 51 2.21 1.60 -9.60
CA ALA A 51 3.28 0.66 -9.93
C ALA A 51 4.68 1.31 -9.87
N THR A 52 5.51 0.87 -8.93
CA THR A 52 6.88 1.36 -8.74
C THR A 52 7.83 0.22 -8.47
N SER A 53 9.08 0.32 -8.91
CA SER A 53 10.11 -0.67 -8.58
C SER A 53 10.81 -0.41 -7.25
N HIS A 54 10.64 0.78 -6.68
CA HIS A 54 11.32 1.18 -5.44
C HIS A 54 10.36 1.91 -4.49
N ILE A 55 10.35 1.52 -3.22
CA ILE A 55 9.63 2.22 -2.14
C ILE A 55 10.53 2.41 -0.91
N LYS A 56 10.36 3.54 -0.21
CA LYS A 56 10.92 3.75 1.13
C LYS A 56 9.85 3.43 2.16
N VAL A 57 10.23 2.73 3.22
CA VAL A 57 9.31 2.17 4.18
C VAL A 57 9.76 2.49 5.59
N SER A 58 8.86 3.03 6.40
CA SER A 58 9.03 3.13 7.85
C SER A 58 8.16 2.09 8.53
N MET A 59 8.71 1.37 9.49
CA MET A 59 8.06 0.25 10.17
C MET A 59 8.14 0.47 11.67
N THR A 60 7.03 0.21 12.37
CA THR A 60 7.00 0.26 13.83
C THR A 60 6.33 -0.98 14.41
N THR A 61 6.83 -1.41 15.57
CA THR A 61 6.21 -2.47 16.38
C THR A 61 6.15 -2.05 17.83
N TYR A 62 5.18 -2.59 18.55
CA TYR A 62 5.01 -2.40 19.98
C TYR A 62 4.71 -3.72 20.66
N ASP A 63 5.48 -4.05 21.71
CA ASP A 63 5.21 -5.20 22.56
C ASP A 63 4.19 -4.84 23.64
N THR A 64 3.09 -5.58 23.71
CA THR A 64 2.01 -5.32 24.66
C THR A 64 2.04 -6.27 25.87
N LEU A 65 2.83 -7.35 25.86
CA LEU A 65 2.80 -8.40 26.87
C LEU A 65 4.18 -8.69 27.47
N ALA A 66 4.22 -9.01 28.77
CA ALA A 66 5.45 -9.37 29.47
C ALA A 66 5.60 -10.90 29.55
N ASP A 67 5.85 -11.56 28.42
CA ASP A 67 5.91 -13.03 28.34
C ASP A 67 7.16 -13.58 27.63
N GLY A 68 8.17 -12.74 27.45
CA GLY A 68 9.45 -13.11 26.84
C GLY A 68 9.44 -13.27 25.32
N LYS A 69 8.30 -13.08 24.65
CA LYS A 69 8.20 -13.14 23.19
C LYS A 69 8.49 -11.78 22.57
N ASN A 70 9.05 -11.79 21.37
CA ASN A 70 9.42 -10.55 20.69
C ASN A 70 8.42 -10.22 19.58
N PRO A 71 7.90 -8.98 19.51
CA PRO A 71 7.12 -8.54 18.37
C PRO A 71 8.03 -8.46 17.12
N ALA A 72 7.46 -8.69 15.95
CA ALA A 72 8.17 -8.59 14.68
C ALA A 72 7.25 -8.01 13.60
N ILE A 73 7.86 -7.35 12.63
CA ILE A 73 7.19 -6.76 11.46
C ILE A 73 7.93 -7.14 10.19
N ARG A 74 7.20 -7.35 9.10
CA ARG A 74 7.76 -7.37 7.75
C ARG A 74 6.85 -6.67 6.76
N LEU A 75 7.47 -6.15 5.70
CA LEU A 75 6.79 -5.70 4.49
C LEU A 75 6.28 -6.90 3.70
N LEU A 76 5.12 -6.73 3.08
CA LEU A 76 4.60 -7.54 2.00
C LEU A 76 4.44 -6.66 0.75
N THR A 77 4.80 -7.18 -0.42
CA THR A 77 4.50 -6.53 -1.70
C THR A 77 3.75 -7.48 -2.60
N LYS A 78 2.89 -6.96 -3.48
CA LYS A 78 2.36 -7.72 -4.62
C LYS A 78 2.87 -7.14 -5.92
N ASN A 79 3.21 -8.01 -6.86
CA ASN A 79 3.49 -7.61 -8.23
C ASN A 79 2.19 -7.55 -9.08
N VAL A 80 2.33 -7.23 -10.37
CA VAL A 80 1.22 -7.11 -11.32
C VAL A 80 0.34 -8.36 -11.42
N ASN A 81 0.90 -9.55 -11.14
CA ASN A 81 0.20 -10.83 -11.20
C ASN A 81 -0.42 -11.20 -9.83
N GLY A 82 -0.41 -10.30 -8.86
CA GLY A 82 -0.88 -10.54 -7.49
C GLY A 82 0.03 -11.47 -6.68
N LYS A 83 1.24 -11.80 -7.17
CA LYS A 83 2.18 -12.66 -6.44
C LYS A 83 2.74 -11.89 -5.26
N VAL A 84 2.56 -12.45 -4.07
CA VAL A 84 3.07 -11.87 -2.82
C VAL A 84 4.55 -12.17 -2.66
N LYS A 85 5.36 -11.14 -2.42
CA LYS A 85 6.71 -11.26 -1.90
C LYS A 85 6.74 -10.90 -0.41
N TYR A 86 7.34 -11.79 0.36
CA TYR A 86 7.52 -11.65 1.79
C TYR A 86 8.94 -11.16 2.06
N TRP A 87 9.07 -9.98 2.64
CA TRP A 87 10.37 -9.41 2.97
C TRP A 87 10.87 -9.93 4.32
N SER A 88 12.15 -9.71 4.60
CA SER A 88 12.78 -10.14 5.85
C SER A 88 12.07 -9.55 7.06
N TRP A 89 12.04 -10.33 8.14
CA TRP A 89 11.50 -9.89 9.42
C TRP A 89 12.44 -8.90 10.12
N HIS A 90 11.84 -7.88 10.73
CA HIS A 90 12.46 -7.00 11.70
C HIS A 90 11.89 -7.34 13.09
N VAL A 91 12.74 -7.81 13.99
CA VAL A 91 12.35 -8.26 15.33
C VAL A 91 12.65 -7.17 16.34
N GLY A 92 11.61 -6.70 17.03
CA GLY A 92 11.73 -5.78 18.15
C GLY A 92 12.38 -6.46 19.34
N LYS A 93 13.12 -5.69 20.13
CA LYS A 93 13.75 -6.16 21.38
C LYS A 93 13.35 -5.21 22.51
N GLY A 94 13.31 -5.69 23.74
CA GLY A 94 13.09 -4.85 24.93
C GLY A 94 11.88 -5.24 25.80
N GLY A 95 11.04 -6.18 25.38
CA GLY A 95 9.90 -6.67 26.15
C GLY A 95 8.75 -5.67 26.24
N LYS A 96 7.76 -5.97 27.11
CA LYS A 96 6.53 -5.18 27.28
C LYS A 96 6.78 -3.67 27.33
N GLY A 97 6.06 -2.94 26.50
CA GLY A 97 6.12 -1.48 26.46
C GLY A 97 7.23 -0.93 25.58
N SER A 98 8.08 -1.78 25.00
CA SER A 98 9.12 -1.34 24.08
C SER A 98 8.59 -1.14 22.65
N TRP A 99 9.22 -0.18 21.96
CA TRP A 99 8.96 0.10 20.56
C TRP A 99 10.15 -0.35 19.70
N GLY A 100 9.86 -1.03 18.60
CA GLY A 100 10.81 -1.24 17.51
C GLY A 100 10.53 -0.26 16.37
N ASN A 101 11.57 0.35 15.81
CA ASN A 101 11.46 1.32 14.72
C ASN A 101 12.52 1.03 13.65
N TRP A 102 12.10 0.94 12.39
CA TRP A 102 13.00 0.72 11.25
C TRP A 102 12.65 1.63 10.09
N LYS A 103 13.68 2.14 9.41
CA LYS A 103 13.55 2.82 8.12
C LYS A 103 14.35 2.02 7.12
N THR A 104 13.68 1.56 6.07
CA THR A 104 14.26 0.67 5.05
C THR A 104 13.69 1.02 3.68
N TYR A 105 14.06 0.25 2.67
CA TYR A 105 13.52 0.34 1.32
C TYR A 105 13.32 -1.05 0.74
N ALA A 106 12.52 -1.13 -0.31
CA ALA A 106 12.29 -2.35 -1.06
C ALA A 106 12.45 -2.09 -2.56
N ASN A 107 13.17 -3.00 -3.22
CA ASN A 107 13.42 -3.00 -4.66
C ASN A 107 12.86 -4.27 -5.32
N GLU A 108 12.00 -4.10 -6.32
CA GLU A 108 11.38 -5.21 -7.03
C GLU A 108 11.21 -4.88 -8.51
N ASP A 109 12.02 -5.54 -9.35
CA ASP A 109 12.09 -5.27 -10.79
C ASP A 109 10.77 -5.59 -11.52
N SER A 110 9.96 -6.51 -10.99
CA SER A 110 8.61 -6.81 -11.50
C SER A 110 7.56 -5.77 -11.12
N GLY A 111 7.95 -4.70 -10.40
CA GLY A 111 7.07 -3.68 -9.87
C GLY A 111 6.33 -4.10 -8.61
N ILE A 112 6.01 -3.10 -7.80
CA ILE A 112 5.22 -3.14 -6.58
C ILE A 112 3.89 -2.44 -6.87
N PHE A 113 2.80 -3.17 -6.73
CA PHE A 113 1.44 -2.72 -7.05
C PHE A 113 0.59 -2.54 -5.80
N ASP A 114 0.73 -3.45 -4.82
CA ASP A 114 0.13 -3.31 -3.49
C ASP A 114 1.20 -3.44 -2.41
N VAL A 115 0.93 -2.83 -1.27
CA VAL A 115 1.78 -2.88 -0.09
C VAL A 115 0.99 -3.42 1.09
N GLY A 116 1.58 -4.39 1.80
CA GLY A 116 1.01 -4.94 3.01
C GLY A 116 2.01 -4.93 4.15
N VAL A 117 1.49 -5.10 5.35
CA VAL A 117 2.27 -5.32 6.56
C VAL A 117 1.88 -6.66 7.15
N GLN A 118 2.86 -7.38 7.69
CA GLN A 118 2.59 -8.50 8.59
C GLN A 118 3.27 -8.23 9.92
N ILE A 119 2.48 -8.32 10.99
CA ILE A 119 2.95 -8.25 12.37
C ILE A 119 2.87 -9.65 12.96
N ALA A 120 3.90 -10.05 13.70
CA ALA A 120 3.97 -11.36 14.34
C ALA A 120 4.62 -11.29 15.71
N ARG A 121 4.59 -12.41 16.42
CA ARG A 121 5.41 -12.63 17.62
C ARG A 121 6.25 -13.87 17.47
N PHE A 122 7.47 -13.77 17.99
CA PHE A 122 8.45 -14.83 17.95
C PHE A 122 8.81 -15.28 19.37
N ASP A 123 8.88 -16.60 19.55
CA ASP A 123 9.38 -17.27 20.74
C ASP A 123 10.59 -18.12 20.35
N GLY A 124 11.79 -17.73 20.77
CA GLY A 124 13.02 -18.45 20.42
C GLY A 124 13.28 -18.61 18.91
N GLY A 125 12.70 -17.76 18.05
CA GLY A 125 12.80 -17.86 16.59
C GLY A 125 11.60 -18.57 15.92
N HIS A 126 10.65 -19.08 16.68
CA HIS A 126 9.41 -19.67 16.18
C HIS A 126 8.29 -18.63 16.15
N LEU A 127 7.58 -18.54 15.02
CA LEU A 127 6.40 -17.70 14.89
C LEU A 127 5.25 -18.31 15.71
N VAL A 128 4.68 -17.53 16.62
CA VAL A 128 3.59 -17.96 17.52
C VAL A 128 2.22 -17.58 16.94
N ASN A 129 2.09 -16.33 16.53
CA ASN A 129 0.89 -15.76 15.93
C ASN A 129 1.26 -14.59 15.01
N SER A 130 0.36 -14.26 14.08
CA SER A 130 0.52 -13.10 13.21
C SER A 130 -0.82 -12.52 12.76
N CYS A 131 -0.78 -11.28 12.27
CA CYS A 131 -1.84 -10.62 11.52
C CYS A 131 -1.24 -10.01 10.26
N THR A 132 -2.07 -9.82 9.24
CA THR A 132 -1.69 -9.18 7.98
C THR A 132 -2.73 -8.14 7.62
N ASP A 133 -2.28 -7.00 7.09
CA ASP A 133 -3.14 -5.96 6.52
C ASP A 133 -2.56 -5.47 5.19
N TRP A 134 -3.43 -5.08 4.26
CA TRP A 134 -3.08 -4.69 2.88
C TRP A 134 -3.65 -3.32 2.56
N SER A 135 -2.93 -2.53 1.76
CA SER A 135 -3.33 -1.20 1.31
C SER A 135 -2.91 -0.92 -0.13
#